data_AF-A0A432U1T4-F1
#
_entry.id   AF-A0A432U1T4-F1
#
_cell.length_a   1.000
_cell.length_b   1.000
_cell.length_c   1.000
_cell.angle_alpha   90.00
_cell.angle_beta   90.00
_cell.angle_gamma   90.00
#
_symmetry.space_group_name_H-M   'P 1'
#
loop_
_entity.id
_entity.type
_entity.pdbx_description
1 polymer ?
#
loop_
_entity_poly.entity_id
_entity_poly.type
_entity_poly.pdbx_seq_one_letter_code
_entity_poly.pdbx_strand_id
1 'polypeptide(L)'
;MSKETDLKFWKTLTLEQMSRTQWESLCDGCGRCCLHKLEDEDTNEIYFTDVACRYLDEETCQCPHYDTRQSLVPDCLTIYPNWGEKFNW
;
A
#
# COMPACT_ATOMS: atom_id res chain seq x y z
N MET A 1 21.54 -11.38 32.00
CA MET A 1 20.17 -10.80 32.07
C MET A 1 19.79 -10.31 30.69
N SER A 2 18.71 -10.90 30.16
CA SER A 2 17.82 -10.46 29.07
C SER A 2 18.46 -10.19 27.68
N LYS A 3 17.89 -10.62 26.55
CA LYS A 3 16.48 -10.85 26.21
C LYS A 3 16.39 -11.96 25.16
N GLU A 4 15.55 -12.96 25.42
CA GLU A 4 14.89 -13.68 24.34
C GLU A 4 14.13 -12.63 23.51
N THR A 5 14.45 -12.63 22.23
CA THR A 5 14.06 -11.65 21.24
C THR A 5 12.54 -11.50 21.19
N ASP A 6 12.05 -10.31 21.53
CA ASP A 6 10.68 -9.88 21.26
C ASP A 6 10.47 -9.97 19.74
N LEU A 7 9.83 -11.05 19.28
CA LEU A 7 9.64 -11.31 17.86
C LEU A 7 8.76 -10.18 17.31
N LYS A 8 9.26 -9.48 16.30
CA LYS A 8 8.53 -8.39 15.65
C LYS A 8 7.15 -8.90 15.16
N PHE A 9 6.09 -8.10 15.34
CA PHE A 9 4.71 -8.54 15.12
C PHE A 9 4.46 -9.14 13.72
N TRP A 10 5.14 -8.63 12.68
CA TRP A 10 4.98 -9.14 11.31
C TRP A 10 5.59 -10.52 11.06
N LYS A 11 6.35 -11.06 12.02
CA LYS A 11 6.84 -12.43 12.00
C LYS A 11 5.93 -13.41 12.73
N THR A 12 4.96 -12.91 13.48
CA THR A 12 4.10 -13.71 14.38
C THR A 12 2.62 -13.61 14.06
N LEU A 13 2.18 -12.48 13.50
CA LEU A 13 0.79 -12.25 13.08
C LEU A 13 0.64 -12.49 11.57
N THR A 14 -0.49 -13.09 11.17
CA THR A 14 -0.93 -13.11 9.76
C THR A 14 -1.45 -11.72 9.35
N LEU A 15 -1.60 -11.47 8.05
CA LEU A 15 -2.12 -10.18 7.55
C LEU A 15 -3.50 -9.85 8.14
N GLU A 16 -4.36 -10.85 8.31
CA GLU A 16 -5.72 -10.71 8.86
C GLU A 16 -5.72 -10.41 10.36
N GLN A 17 -4.66 -10.80 11.06
CA GLN A 17 -4.49 -10.55 12.50
C GLN A 17 -3.90 -9.17 12.80
N MET A 18 -3.34 -8.49 11.79
CA MET A 18 -2.77 -7.16 11.95
C MET A 18 -3.87 -6.09 12.06
N SER A 19 -3.72 -5.20 13.03
CA SER A 19 -4.48 -3.94 13.02
C SER A 19 -4.10 -3.09 11.82
N ARG A 20 -4.97 -2.15 11.42
CA ARG A 20 -4.69 -1.23 10.31
C ARG A 20 -3.37 -0.47 10.51
N THR A 21 -3.11 0.03 11.71
CA THR A 21 -1.86 0.74 12.02
C THR A 21 -0.63 -0.15 11.84
N GLN A 22 -0.69 -1.41 12.28
CA GLN A 22 0.41 -2.37 12.09
C GLN A 22 0.64 -2.66 10.61
N TRP A 23 -0.44 -2.87 9.85
CA TRP A 23 -0.36 -3.14 8.41
C TRP A 23 0.23 -1.95 7.65
N GLU A 24 -0.28 -0.74 7.88
CA GLU A 24 0.22 0.49 7.26
C GLU A 24 1.69 0.76 7.63
N SER A 25 2.15 0.35 8.82
CA SER A 25 3.56 0.48 9.22
C SER A 25 4.54 -0.41 8.45
N LEU A 26 4.04 -1.37 7.66
CA LEU A 26 4.84 -2.18 6.75
C LEU A 26 5.12 -1.49 5.41
N CYS A 27 4.47 -0.34 5.13
CA CYS A 27 4.74 0.46 3.95
C CYS A 27 6.20 0.93 3.92
N ASP A 28 6.88 0.69 2.80
CA ASP A 28 8.29 1.04 2.58
C ASP A 28 8.48 2.42 1.92
N GLY A 29 7.39 3.15 1.67
CA GLY A 29 7.44 4.48 1.05
C GLY A 29 7.82 4.47 -0.43
N CYS A 30 7.62 3.36 -1.15
CA CYS A 30 8.02 3.23 -2.56
C CYS A 30 7.22 4.06 -3.59
N GLY A 31 6.16 4.78 -3.18
CA GLY A 31 5.35 5.62 -4.08
C GLY A 31 4.48 4.89 -5.12
N ARG A 32 4.61 3.56 -5.28
CA ARG A 32 3.90 2.77 -6.31
C ARG A 32 2.37 2.85 -6.21
N CYS A 33 1.83 3.10 -5.02
CA CYS A 33 0.39 3.32 -4.84
C CYS A 33 -0.11 4.59 -5.57
N CYS A 34 0.74 5.61 -5.71
CA CYS A 34 0.43 6.90 -6.33
C CYS A 34 0.61 6.93 -7.85
N LEU A 35 1.21 5.90 -8.46
CA LEU A 35 1.38 5.81 -9.89
C LEU A 35 0.06 5.42 -10.58
N HIS A 36 -0.21 6.02 -11.73
CA HIS A 36 -1.28 5.58 -12.61
C HIS A 36 -1.00 4.15 -13.08
N LYS A 37 -2.06 3.33 -13.09
CA LYS A 37 -2.03 1.93 -13.46
C LYS A 37 -2.94 1.73 -14.65
N LEU A 38 -2.50 0.91 -15.59
CA LEU A 38 -3.30 0.47 -16.72
C LEU A 38 -3.66 -0.99 -16.51
N GLU A 39 -4.92 -1.33 -16.74
CA GLU A 39 -5.41 -2.71 -16.74
C GLU A 39 -5.61 -3.12 -18.19
N ASP A 40 -5.07 -4.27 -18.56
CA ASP A 40 -5.30 -4.89 -19.85
C ASP A 40 -6.68 -5.56 -19.87
N GLU A 41 -7.53 -5.22 -20.83
CA GLU A 41 -8.94 -5.64 -20.83
C GLU A 41 -9.15 -7.13 -21.13
N ASP A 42 -8.19 -7.77 -21.81
CA ASP A 42 -8.28 -9.18 -22.19
C ASP A 42 -7.74 -10.10 -21.09
N THR A 43 -6.73 -9.64 -20.35
CA THR A 43 -5.98 -10.44 -19.38
C THR A 43 -6.21 -10.04 -17.92
N ASN A 44 -6.71 -8.83 -17.66
CA ASN A 44 -6.79 -8.17 -16.35
C ASN A 44 -5.41 -7.95 -15.69
N GLU A 45 -4.33 -7.96 -16.48
CA GLU A 45 -2.98 -7.67 -15.97
C GLU A 45 -2.83 -6.17 -15.67
N ILE A 46 -2.21 -5.85 -14.53
CA ILE A 46 -1.99 -4.47 -14.08
C ILE A 46 -0.56 -4.03 -14.39
N TYR A 47 -0.45 -2.97 -15.19
CA TYR A 47 0.80 -2.34 -15.58
C TYR A 47 0.99 -1.02 -14.82
N PHE A 48 2.14 -0.87 -14.17
CA PHE A 48 2.54 0.40 -13.56
C PHE A 48 3.11 1.32 -14.63
N THR A 49 2.75 2.60 -14.56
CA THR A 49 3.34 3.66 -15.38
C THR A 49 4.30 4.52 -14.56
N ASP A 50 5.14 5.31 -15.22
CA ASP A 50 5.96 6.34 -14.57
C ASP A 50 5.20 7.67 -14.38
N VAL A 51 3.87 7.67 -14.56
CA VAL A 51 3.03 8.86 -14.38
C VAL A 51 2.45 8.86 -12.97
N ALA A 52 2.90 9.80 -12.15
CA ALA A 52 2.43 9.97 -10.79
C ALA A 52 1.12 10.77 -10.69
N CYS A 53 0.33 10.49 -9.66
CA CYS A 53 -0.76 11.36 -9.22
C CYS A 53 -0.22 12.74 -8.82
N ARG A 54 -1.02 13.79 -9.08
CA ARG A 54 -0.73 15.21 -8.76
C ARG A 54 -0.38 15.55 -7.30
N TYR A 55 -0.50 14.59 -6.37
CA TYR A 55 -0.20 14.78 -4.95
C TYR A 55 0.98 13.93 -4.48
N LEU A 56 1.64 13.16 -5.34
CA LEU A 56 2.89 12.50 -4.95
C LEU A 56 3.96 13.57 -4.75
N ASP A 57 4.60 13.58 -3.58
CA ASP A 57 5.88 14.27 -3.41
C ASP A 57 6.98 13.39 -4.03
N GLU A 58 7.55 13.87 -5.12
CA GLU A 58 8.56 13.14 -5.90
C GLU A 58 9.92 13.05 -5.19
N GLU A 59 10.22 13.94 -4.25
CA GLU A 59 11.47 13.89 -3.49
C GLU A 59 11.41 12.83 -2.39
N THR A 60 10.26 12.74 -1.70
CA THR A 60 10.08 11.82 -0.56
C THR A 60 9.38 10.52 -0.91
N CYS A 61 8.77 10.44 -2.10
CA CYS A 61 7.88 9.35 -2.54
C CYS A 61 6.65 9.16 -1.62
N GLN A 62 6.24 10.21 -0.90
CA GLN A 62 5.11 10.19 0.03
C GLN A 62 3.93 11.01 -0.48
N CYS A 63 2.72 10.63 -0.05
CA CYS A 63 1.52 11.41 -0.30
C CYS A 63 1.22 12.26 0.94
N PRO A 64 1.22 13.61 0.84
CA PRO A 64 0.92 14.50 1.97
C PRO A 64 -0.56 14.44 2.38
N HIS A 65 -1.40 13.82 1.54
CA HIS A 65 -2.83 13.65 1.78
C HIS A 65 -3.22 12.19 1.97
N TYR A 66 -2.32 11.33 2.45
CA TYR A 66 -2.57 9.89 2.55
C TYR A 66 -3.91 9.57 3.24
N ASP A 67 -4.22 10.21 4.36
CA ASP A 67 -5.46 9.93 5.11
C ASP A 67 -6.74 10.45 4.42
N THR A 68 -6.63 11.49 3.59
CA THR A 68 -7.76 12.14 2.91
C THR A 68 -7.79 11.90 1.40
N ARG A 69 -6.93 11.00 0.90
CA ARG A 69 -6.63 10.80 -0.53
C ARG A 69 -7.84 10.53 -1.39
N GLN A 70 -8.80 9.74 -0.91
CA GLN A 70 -10.01 9.40 -1.66
C GLN A 70 -10.99 10.58 -1.82
N SER A 71 -10.97 11.54 -0.91
CA SER A 71 -11.79 12.76 -1.05
C SER A 71 -11.21 13.71 -2.10
N LEU A 72 -9.90 13.67 -2.32
CA LEU A 72 -9.20 14.51 -3.30
C LEU A 72 -9.07 13.86 -4.67
N VAL A 73 -8.91 12.53 -4.70
CA VAL A 73 -8.74 11.70 -5.89
C VAL A 73 -9.62 10.46 -5.71
N PRO A 74 -10.86 10.46 -6.25
CA PRO A 74 -11.81 9.36 -6.06
C PRO A 74 -11.27 7.98 -6.46
N ASP A 75 -10.42 7.93 -7.47
CA ASP A 75 -9.80 6.69 -7.99
C ASP A 75 -8.56 6.25 -7.20
N CYS A 76 -8.23 6.93 -6.10
CA CYS A 76 -7.06 6.58 -5.29
C CYS A 76 -7.23 5.23 -4.59
N LEU A 77 -6.20 4.38 -4.70
CA LEU A 77 -6.17 3.06 -4.11
C LEU A 77 -6.10 3.12 -2.57
N THR A 78 -6.99 2.35 -1.94
CA THR A 78 -6.89 2.02 -0.52
C THR A 78 -6.74 0.52 -0.40
N ILE A 79 -5.50 0.08 -0.20
CA ILE A 79 -5.22 -1.34 -0.02
C ILE A 79 -5.63 -1.72 1.41
N TYR A 80 -6.39 -2.79 1.54
CA TYR A 80 -6.75 -3.39 2.81
C TYR A 80 -6.07 -4.77 2.93
N PRO A 81 -5.83 -5.28 4.14
CA PRO A 81 -5.18 -6.59 4.33
C PRO A 81 -5.84 -7.73 3.54
N ASN A 82 -7.18 -7.69 3.43
CA ASN A 82 -7.97 -8.70 2.71
C ASN A 82 -7.94 -8.56 1.18
N TRP A 83 -7.23 -7.57 0.62
CA TRP A 83 -7.06 -7.46 -0.82
C TRP A 83 -6.27 -8.63 -1.40
N GLY A 84 -5.62 -9.43 -0.53
CA GLY A 84 -5.02 -10.77 -0.74
C GLY A 84 -5.75 -11.56 -1.81
N GLU A 85 -7.02 -11.75 -1.55
CA GLU A 85 -7.85 -12.65 -2.32
C GLU A 85 -8.51 -11.94 -3.50
N LYS A 86 -8.62 -10.60 -3.44
CA LYS A 86 -9.35 -9.81 -4.44
C LYS A 86 -8.57 -9.60 -5.74
N PHE A 87 -7.24 -9.53 -5.65
CA PHE A 87 -6.38 -9.18 -6.79
C PHE A 87 -5.47 -10.33 -7.25
N ASN A 88 -5.60 -11.54 -6.68
CA ASN A 88 -4.84 -12.74 -7.07
C ASN A 88 -3.29 -12.59 -7.12
N TRP A 89 -2.73 -11.65 -6.36
CA TRP A 89 -1.33 -11.63 -5.91
C TRP A 89 -0.90 -12.85 -5.09
#